data_AF-A0A2S3U9K7-F1
#
_entry.id   AF-A0A2S3U9K7-F1
#
_cell.length_a   1.000
_cell.length_b   1.000
_cell.length_c   1.000
_cell.angle_alpha   90.00
_cell.angle_beta   90.00
_cell.angle_gamma   90.00
#
_symmetry.space_group_name_H-M   'P 1'
#
loop_
_entity.id
_entity.type
_entity.pdbx_description
1 polymer ?
#
loop_
_entity_poly.entity_id
_entity_poly.type
_entity_poly.pdbx_seq_one_letter_code
_entity_poly.pdbx_strand_id
1 'polypeptide(L)'
;MYALTRALVPLSTTTRTDQRLFLGLAVIATVVANMLRPIMAVWVIAVALMAAFVYSRSNWQRLQPQYRQLLLYSGVVLALFVTATNLDNWLYGIRIAPSRVETLYSLATGTDPNTHGTYSAHLQASVDHELRVAPTLNQAYPQITRHLETTLQTNLTHIKPQLGNFANQKMQNFAREDYGYDWSLYNLSHHGGALNHNWFHWAPIIVSLAVIYWQGMLVLALLSIMMGLWLQWRHHYLNTYLMMAALLFDGFTLTVLPLEVQGRYHVILYLPIIMLLICGVAGVKLWWRQRQHNLTIINASNSVSKA
;
A
#
# COMPACT_ATOMS: atom_id res chain seq x y z
N MET A 1 4.33 9.31 2.48
CA MET A 1 2.98 9.78 2.09
C MET A 1 2.50 10.97 2.88
N TYR A 2 2.42 10.90 4.21
CA TYR A 2 2.00 12.06 5.04
C TYR A 2 2.72 13.38 4.71
N ALA A 3 4.06 13.36 4.65
CA ALA A 3 4.85 14.55 4.31
C ALA A 3 4.56 15.07 2.90
N LEU A 4 4.41 14.18 1.92
CA LEU A 4 4.04 14.55 0.55
C LEU A 4 2.67 15.24 0.50
N THR A 5 1.69 14.69 1.22
CA THR A 5 0.36 15.30 1.32
C THR A 5 0.41 16.68 1.99
N ARG A 6 1.25 16.87 3.01
CA ARG A 6 1.44 18.18 3.65
C ARG A 6 2.11 19.22 2.74
N ALA A 7 2.97 18.78 1.84
CA ALA A 7 3.54 19.65 0.81
C ALA A 7 2.48 20.06 -0.21
N LEU A 8 1.73 19.09 -0.75
CA LEU A 8 0.77 19.30 -1.84
C LEU A 8 -0.56 19.91 -1.39
N VAL A 9 -1.05 19.53 -0.21
CA VAL A 9 -2.30 20.01 0.41
C VAL A 9 -1.98 20.57 1.80
N PRO A 10 -1.37 21.76 1.87
CA PRO A 10 -0.98 22.39 3.12
C PRO A 10 -2.20 22.76 3.98
N LEU A 11 -2.02 22.75 5.30
CA LEU A 11 -2.99 23.37 6.22
C LEU A 11 -3.00 24.89 6.03
N SER A 12 -4.08 25.55 6.42
CA SER A 12 -4.21 27.01 6.40
C SER A 12 -3.10 27.74 7.17
N THR A 13 -2.49 27.07 8.15
CA THR A 13 -1.38 27.59 8.98
C THR A 13 0.01 27.31 8.43
N THR A 14 0.14 26.61 7.29
CA THR A 14 1.43 26.12 6.79
C THR A 14 2.14 27.19 5.96
N THR A 15 3.37 27.54 6.32
CA THR A 15 4.18 28.49 5.54
C THR A 15 4.79 27.84 4.30
N ARG A 16 5.31 28.66 3.36
CA ARG A 16 6.01 28.13 2.16
C ARG A 16 7.29 27.36 2.52
N THR A 17 7.96 27.75 3.60
CA THR A 17 9.13 27.05 4.15
C THR A 17 8.76 25.67 4.67
N ASP A 18 7.64 25.56 5.39
CA ASP A 18 7.15 24.27 5.89
C ASP A 18 6.79 23.32 4.75
N GLN A 19 6.15 23.83 3.68
CA GLN A 19 5.85 23.02 2.49
C GLN A 19 7.11 22.44 1.83
N ARG A 20 8.18 23.23 1.71
CA ARG A 20 9.46 22.76 1.17
C ARG A 20 10.13 21.75 2.09
N LEU A 21 10.05 21.95 3.40
CA LEU A 21 10.55 21.01 4.40
C LEU A 21 9.79 19.68 4.30
N PHE A 22 8.46 19.71 4.21
CA PHE A 22 7.64 18.51 4.02
C PHE A 22 7.93 17.80 2.69
N LEU A 23 8.19 18.55 1.61
CA LEU A 23 8.62 17.97 0.33
C LEU A 23 10.00 17.29 0.47
N GLY A 24 10.96 17.93 1.13
CA GLY A 24 12.28 17.36 1.41
C GLY A 24 12.19 16.09 2.26
N LEU A 25 11.40 16.11 3.33
CA LEU A 25 11.12 14.94 4.15
C LEU A 25 10.44 13.83 3.36
N ALA A 26 9.52 14.17 2.44
CA ALA A 26 8.89 13.19 1.57
C ALA A 26 9.92 12.51 0.66
N VAL A 27 10.84 13.27 0.08
CA VAL A 27 11.93 12.73 -0.74
C VAL A 27 12.83 11.82 0.08
N ILE A 28 13.33 12.28 1.23
CA ILE A 28 14.22 11.49 2.09
C ILE A 28 13.52 10.19 2.53
N ALA A 29 12.28 10.30 2.99
CA ALA A 29 11.51 9.12 3.41
C ALA A 29 11.29 8.14 2.26
N THR A 30 11.11 8.60 1.02
CA THR A 30 10.96 7.73 -0.15
C THR A 30 12.28 7.08 -0.56
N VAL A 31 13.41 7.79 -0.46
CA VAL A 31 14.74 7.20 -0.64
C VAL A 31 14.95 6.08 0.37
N VAL A 32 14.76 6.37 1.67
CA VAL A 32 14.92 5.37 2.74
C VAL A 32 13.97 4.19 2.56
N ALA A 33 12.71 4.46 2.21
CA ALA A 33 11.73 3.39 1.99
C ALA A 33 12.10 2.51 0.79
N ASN A 34 12.68 3.09 -0.26
CA ASN A 34 13.18 2.32 -1.41
C ASN A 34 14.41 1.45 -1.05
N MET A 35 15.27 1.95 -0.17
CA MET A 35 16.47 1.22 0.25
C MET A 35 16.17 0.04 1.17
N LEU A 36 15.06 0.11 1.92
CA LEU A 36 14.57 -1.01 2.72
C LEU A 36 13.96 -2.11 1.85
N ARG A 37 13.31 -1.72 0.75
CA ARG A 37 12.72 -2.66 -0.20
C ARG A 37 12.44 -1.94 -1.53
N PRO A 38 12.70 -2.57 -2.69
CA PRO A 38 12.32 -2.03 -3.99
C PRO A 38 10.79 -1.94 -4.13
N ILE A 39 10.21 -0.82 -3.68
CA ILE A 39 8.76 -0.55 -3.69
C ILE A 39 8.41 0.55 -4.70
N MET A 40 9.33 0.92 -5.59
CA MET A 40 9.15 2.07 -6.47
C MET A 40 7.95 1.93 -7.41
N ALA A 41 7.62 0.72 -7.85
CA ALA A 41 6.40 0.46 -8.63
C ALA A 41 5.13 0.85 -7.84
N VAL A 42 5.10 0.56 -6.53
CA VAL A 42 4.01 0.95 -5.61
C VAL A 42 3.91 2.47 -5.51
N TRP A 43 5.05 3.15 -5.38
CA TRP A 43 5.10 4.61 -5.29
C TRP A 43 4.68 5.31 -6.58
N VAL A 44 5.00 4.76 -7.75
CA VAL A 44 4.55 5.32 -9.05
C VAL A 44 3.02 5.33 -9.12
N ILE A 45 2.38 4.21 -8.77
CA ILE A 45 0.92 4.10 -8.75
C ILE A 45 0.32 5.07 -7.73
N ALA A 46 0.88 5.13 -6.53
CA ALA A 46 0.36 6.00 -5.49
C ALA A 46 0.55 7.50 -5.80
N VAL A 47 1.64 7.89 -6.48
CA VAL A 47 1.83 9.24 -7.01
C VAL A 47 0.85 9.55 -8.14
N ALA A 48 0.54 8.59 -9.01
CA ALA A 48 -0.46 8.77 -10.08
C ALA A 48 -1.87 9.02 -9.49
N LEU A 49 -2.26 8.25 -8.47
CA LEU A 49 -3.52 8.46 -7.75
C LEU A 49 -3.55 9.82 -7.04
N MET A 50 -2.44 10.21 -6.41
CA MET A 50 -2.31 11.53 -5.78
C MET A 50 -2.38 12.67 -6.81
N ALA A 51 -1.81 12.48 -7.99
CA ALA A 51 -1.87 13.44 -9.09
C ALA A 51 -3.31 13.63 -9.58
N ALA A 52 -4.03 12.54 -9.81
CA ALA A 52 -5.44 12.55 -10.19
C ALA A 52 -6.30 13.26 -9.12
N PHE A 53 -5.98 13.05 -7.85
CA PHE A 53 -6.64 13.71 -6.74
C PHE A 53 -6.40 15.23 -6.70
N VAL A 54 -5.15 15.69 -6.77
CA VAL A 54 -4.80 17.13 -6.79
C VAL A 54 -5.48 17.81 -7.98
N TYR A 55 -5.56 17.12 -9.11
CA TYR A 55 -6.26 17.59 -10.30
C TYR A 55 -7.79 17.72 -10.08
N SER A 56 -8.43 16.73 -9.48
CA SER A 56 -9.89 16.70 -9.25
C SER A 56 -10.40 17.80 -8.29
N ARG A 57 -9.56 18.28 -7.36
CA ARG A 57 -10.00 19.20 -6.29
C ARG A 57 -9.68 20.69 -6.51
N SER A 58 -8.98 21.07 -7.58
CA SER A 58 -8.30 22.38 -7.63
C SER A 58 -8.78 23.29 -8.76
N ASN A 59 -9.07 24.56 -8.43
CA ASN A 59 -9.28 25.62 -9.40
C ASN A 59 -7.93 26.04 -10.04
N TRP A 60 -7.87 26.15 -11.36
CA TRP A 60 -6.68 26.30 -12.21
C TRP A 60 -5.62 27.32 -11.74
N GLN A 61 -6.01 28.39 -11.04
CA GLN A 61 -5.08 29.42 -10.55
C GLN A 61 -4.32 29.03 -9.25
N ARG A 62 -4.84 28.08 -8.45
CA ARG A 62 -4.14 27.55 -7.25
C ARG A 62 -3.18 26.40 -7.57
N LEU A 63 -3.17 25.93 -8.82
CA LEU A 63 -2.46 24.73 -9.28
C LEU A 63 -0.96 24.90 -9.52
N GLN A 64 -0.48 26.09 -9.88
CA GLN A 64 0.93 26.28 -10.27
C GLN A 64 1.97 25.80 -9.24
N PRO A 65 1.87 26.14 -7.93
CA PRO A 65 2.86 25.68 -6.95
C PRO A 65 2.70 24.19 -6.61
N GLN A 66 1.47 23.68 -6.53
CA GLN A 66 1.18 22.28 -6.18
C GLN A 66 1.61 21.32 -7.30
N TYR A 67 1.33 21.68 -8.56
CA TYR A 67 1.73 20.90 -9.72
C TYR A 67 3.25 20.87 -9.89
N ARG A 68 3.94 22.00 -9.64
CA ARG A 68 5.41 22.03 -9.67
C ARG A 68 6.03 21.13 -8.60
N GLN A 69 5.50 21.13 -7.38
CA GLN A 69 5.97 20.24 -6.31
C GLN A 69 5.69 18.77 -6.62
N LEU A 70 4.52 18.48 -7.17
CA LEU A 70 4.16 17.14 -7.63
C LEU A 70 5.09 16.67 -8.75
N LEU A 71 5.35 17.50 -9.77
CA LEU A 71 6.29 17.18 -10.86
C LEU A 71 7.71 16.95 -10.35
N LEU A 72 8.19 17.80 -9.44
CA LEU A 72 9.50 17.61 -8.81
C LEU A 72 9.57 16.28 -8.07
N TYR A 73 8.54 15.97 -7.27
CA TYR A 73 8.48 14.72 -6.54
C TYR A 73 8.37 13.50 -7.47
N SER A 74 7.53 13.56 -8.50
CA SER A 74 7.42 12.53 -9.54
C SER A 74 8.74 12.33 -10.26
N GLY A 75 9.47 13.40 -10.57
CA GLY A 75 10.80 13.35 -11.15
C GLY A 75 11.80 12.62 -10.25
N VAL A 76 11.76 12.87 -8.94
CA VAL A 76 12.58 12.14 -7.95
C VAL A 76 12.21 10.66 -7.90
N VAL A 77 10.91 10.33 -7.87
CA VAL A 77 10.44 8.95 -7.86
C VAL A 77 10.87 8.20 -9.12
N LEU A 78 10.75 8.83 -10.30
CA LEU A 78 11.21 8.25 -11.56
C LEU A 78 12.73 8.11 -11.62
N ALA A 79 13.47 9.12 -11.15
CA ALA A 79 14.93 9.04 -11.07
C ALA A 79 15.37 7.87 -10.18
N LEU A 80 14.78 7.75 -8.99
CA LEU A 80 15.03 6.63 -8.08
C LEU A 80 14.63 5.28 -8.71
N PHE A 81 13.52 5.20 -9.43
CA PHE A 81 13.12 3.97 -10.13
C PHE A 81 14.19 3.50 -11.12
N VAL A 82 14.84 4.44 -11.83
CA VAL A 82 15.89 4.13 -12.81
C VAL A 82 17.25 3.89 -12.14
N THR A 83 17.58 4.61 -11.06
CA THR A 83 18.92 4.58 -10.44
C THR A 83 19.03 3.70 -9.20
N ALA A 84 17.93 3.12 -8.70
CA ALA A 84 17.89 2.35 -7.44
C ALA A 84 19.03 1.33 -7.34
N THR A 85 19.18 0.45 -8.32
CA THR A 85 20.21 -0.59 -8.32
C THR A 85 21.62 -0.02 -8.23
N ASN A 86 21.91 1.09 -8.91
CA ASN A 86 23.25 1.71 -8.85
C ASN A 86 23.53 2.29 -7.47
N LEU A 87 22.50 2.84 -6.82
CA LEU A 87 22.58 3.44 -5.50
C LEU A 87 22.76 2.36 -4.43
N ASP A 88 22.01 1.26 -4.53
CA ASP A 88 22.11 0.12 -3.62
C ASP A 88 23.44 -0.62 -3.80
N ASN A 89 23.91 -0.82 -5.04
CA ASN A 89 25.22 -1.41 -5.32
C ASN A 89 26.38 -0.57 -4.75
N TRP A 90 26.28 0.75 -4.87
CA TRP A 90 27.28 1.67 -4.34
C TRP A 90 27.29 1.65 -2.80
N LEU A 91 26.12 1.67 -2.16
CA LEU A 91 26.02 1.73 -0.71
C LEU A 91 26.41 0.41 -0.03
N TYR A 92 25.88 -0.71 -0.51
CA TYR A 92 26.07 -2.01 0.14
C TYR A 92 27.33 -2.74 -0.35
N GLY A 93 28.01 -2.23 -1.39
CA GLY A 93 29.23 -2.82 -1.94
C GLY A 93 29.04 -4.20 -2.59
N ILE A 94 27.78 -4.63 -2.78
CA ILE A 94 27.40 -5.90 -3.40
C ILE A 94 26.69 -5.66 -4.72
N ARG A 95 26.86 -6.56 -5.69
CA ARG A 95 26.12 -6.51 -6.96
C ARG A 95 24.73 -7.09 -6.76
N ILE A 96 23.79 -6.21 -6.44
CA ILE A 96 22.36 -6.50 -6.35
C ILE A 96 21.81 -6.66 -7.77
N ALA A 97 20.78 -7.50 -7.90
CA ALA A 97 20.13 -7.71 -9.18
C ALA A 97 19.59 -6.38 -9.74
N PRO A 98 19.65 -6.17 -11.08
CA PRO A 98 19.03 -5.02 -11.70
C PRO A 98 17.55 -4.91 -11.31
N SER A 99 17.07 -3.69 -11.05
CA SER A 99 15.67 -3.42 -10.67
C SER A 99 14.67 -3.97 -11.67
N ARG A 100 15.07 -4.06 -12.95
CA ARG A 100 14.33 -4.74 -14.01
C ARG A 100 14.10 -6.22 -13.72
N VAL A 101 15.12 -6.96 -13.28
CA VAL A 101 15.02 -8.39 -12.96
C VAL A 101 14.09 -8.59 -11.78
N GLU A 102 14.24 -7.81 -10.71
CA GLU A 102 13.38 -7.90 -9.52
C GLU A 102 11.92 -7.55 -9.83
N THR A 103 11.69 -6.50 -10.61
CA THR A 103 10.35 -6.09 -11.03
C THR A 103 9.71 -7.16 -11.92
N LEU A 104 10.45 -7.71 -12.89
CA LEU A 104 9.95 -8.79 -13.75
C LEU A 104 9.67 -10.06 -12.97
N TYR A 105 10.50 -10.40 -11.99
CA TYR A 105 10.25 -11.53 -11.10
C TYR A 105 8.93 -11.32 -10.35
N SER A 106 8.74 -10.17 -9.72
CA SER A 106 7.51 -9.84 -9.01
C SER A 106 6.28 -9.86 -9.93
N LEU A 107 6.39 -9.39 -11.18
CA LEU A 107 5.30 -9.41 -12.15
C LEU A 107 5.01 -10.83 -12.65
N ALA A 108 6.04 -11.63 -12.95
CA ALA A 108 5.89 -13.01 -13.41
C ALA A 108 5.25 -13.87 -12.31
N THR A 109 5.74 -13.77 -11.07
CA THR A 109 5.15 -14.45 -9.90
C THR A 109 3.73 -13.94 -9.64
N GLY A 110 3.51 -12.62 -9.68
CA GLY A 110 2.21 -12.01 -9.45
C GLY A 110 1.16 -12.41 -10.50
N THR A 111 1.58 -12.80 -11.69
CA THR A 111 0.68 -13.27 -12.76
C THR A 111 0.70 -14.79 -12.88
N ASP A 112 1.31 -15.54 -11.98
CA ASP A 112 1.32 -17.01 -12.08
C ASP A 112 -0.08 -17.56 -11.73
N PRO A 113 -0.77 -18.22 -12.69
CA PRO A 113 -2.09 -18.80 -12.47
C PRO A 113 -2.05 -19.99 -11.49
N ASN A 114 -0.92 -20.72 -11.41
CA ASN A 114 -0.81 -21.91 -10.58
C ASN A 114 -0.68 -21.54 -9.10
N THR A 115 0.03 -20.45 -8.80
CA THR A 115 0.20 -19.95 -7.44
C THR A 115 -0.80 -18.87 -7.07
N HIS A 116 -1.71 -18.52 -7.99
CA HIS A 116 -2.69 -17.44 -7.82
C HIS A 116 -2.03 -16.10 -7.44
N GLY A 117 -0.86 -15.83 -8.03
CA GLY A 117 -0.08 -14.62 -7.77
C GLY A 117 0.75 -14.64 -6.49
N THR A 118 0.91 -15.78 -5.82
CA THR A 118 1.78 -15.95 -4.64
C THR A 118 3.15 -16.52 -4.99
N TYR A 119 4.06 -16.56 -4.01
CA TYR A 119 5.42 -17.09 -4.18
C TYR A 119 5.45 -18.43 -4.95
N SER A 120 6.26 -18.49 -6.00
CA SER A 120 6.42 -19.68 -6.84
C SER A 120 7.79 -20.30 -6.63
N ALA A 121 7.83 -21.43 -5.91
CA ALA A 121 9.08 -22.17 -5.67
C ALA A 121 9.73 -22.65 -6.97
N HIS A 122 8.92 -22.99 -7.98
CA HIS A 122 9.41 -23.35 -9.31
C HIS A 122 10.13 -22.18 -9.98
N LEU A 123 9.51 -20.99 -10.00
CA LEU A 123 10.12 -19.82 -10.60
C LEU A 123 11.39 -19.38 -9.88
N GLN A 124 11.39 -19.44 -8.53
CA GLN A 124 12.59 -19.18 -7.73
C GLN A 124 13.70 -20.19 -8.05
N ALA A 125 13.38 -21.48 -8.15
CA ALA A 125 14.36 -22.51 -8.49
C ALA A 125 14.95 -22.32 -9.89
N SER A 126 14.17 -21.84 -10.87
CA SER A 126 14.67 -21.47 -12.19
C SER A 126 15.65 -20.29 -12.14
N VAL A 127 15.34 -19.25 -11.37
CA VAL A 127 16.25 -18.10 -11.16
C VAL A 127 17.54 -18.56 -10.47
N ASP A 128 17.42 -19.36 -9.41
CA ASP A 128 18.58 -19.89 -8.67
C ASP A 128 19.45 -20.78 -9.56
N HIS A 129 18.84 -21.58 -10.43
CA HIS A 129 19.57 -22.42 -11.38
C HIS A 129 20.40 -21.57 -12.36
N GLU A 130 19.79 -20.55 -12.98
CA GLU A 130 20.52 -19.69 -13.91
C GLU A 130 21.62 -18.87 -13.23
N LEU A 131 21.41 -18.43 -11.99
CA LEU A 131 22.44 -17.78 -11.18
C LEU A 131 23.61 -18.71 -10.85
N ARG A 132 23.38 -20.01 -10.73
CA ARG A 132 24.41 -21.01 -10.41
C ARG A 132 25.19 -21.52 -11.62
N VAL A 133 24.53 -21.63 -12.77
CA VAL A 133 25.14 -22.20 -13.99
C VAL A 133 25.86 -21.15 -14.82
N ALA A 134 25.42 -19.88 -14.78
CA ALA A 134 26.06 -18.82 -15.54
C ALA A 134 27.43 -18.42 -14.94
N PRO A 135 28.49 -18.29 -15.77
CA PRO A 135 29.82 -17.98 -15.27
C PRO A 135 29.97 -16.54 -14.76
N THR A 136 29.07 -15.63 -15.14
CA THR A 136 29.04 -14.25 -14.64
C THR A 136 27.61 -13.71 -14.51
N LEU A 137 27.40 -12.79 -13.56
CA LEU A 137 26.10 -12.10 -13.37
C LEU A 137 25.67 -11.31 -14.61
N ASN A 138 26.62 -10.80 -15.40
CA ASN A 138 26.34 -10.09 -16.65
C ASN A 138 25.75 -11.00 -17.74
N GLN A 139 25.95 -12.32 -17.64
CA GLN A 139 25.34 -13.31 -18.52
C GLN A 139 24.08 -13.91 -17.90
N ALA A 140 24.06 -14.12 -16.58
CA ALA A 140 22.89 -14.63 -15.85
C ALA A 140 21.68 -13.70 -15.96
N TYR A 141 21.82 -12.41 -15.64
CA TYR A 141 20.68 -11.49 -15.56
C TYR A 141 19.93 -11.30 -16.89
N PRO A 142 20.59 -11.19 -18.07
CA PRO A 142 19.88 -11.16 -19.35
C PRO A 142 19.11 -12.45 -19.66
N GLN A 143 19.64 -13.63 -19.29
CA GLN A 143 18.95 -14.91 -19.49
C GLN A 143 17.72 -15.00 -18.59
N ILE A 144 17.88 -14.68 -17.30
CA ILE A 144 16.80 -14.58 -16.31
C ILE A 144 15.73 -13.60 -16.80
N THR A 145 16.13 -12.43 -17.30
CA THR A 145 15.20 -11.41 -17.83
C THR A 145 14.34 -11.98 -18.96
N ARG A 146 14.95 -12.64 -19.94
CA ARG A 146 14.22 -13.24 -21.08
C ARG A 146 13.28 -14.35 -20.63
N HIS A 147 13.73 -15.19 -19.70
CA HIS A 147 12.91 -16.25 -19.13
C HIS A 147 11.69 -15.66 -18.40
N LEU A 148 11.90 -14.67 -17.53
CA LEU A 148 10.82 -14.00 -16.80
C LEU A 148 9.84 -13.25 -17.72
N GLU A 149 10.32 -12.60 -18.79
CA GLU A 149 9.46 -11.96 -19.79
C GLU A 149 8.58 -12.97 -20.52
N THR A 150 9.15 -14.13 -20.88
CA THR A 150 8.41 -15.21 -21.56
C THR A 150 7.36 -15.81 -20.64
N THR A 151 7.72 -16.07 -19.38
CA THR A 151 6.79 -16.56 -18.34
C THR A 151 5.67 -15.54 -18.11
N LEU A 152 6.00 -14.25 -17.97
CA LEU A 152 5.01 -13.18 -17.81
C LEU A 152 4.02 -13.13 -18.99
N GLN A 153 4.48 -13.19 -20.24
CA GLN A 153 3.57 -13.18 -21.39
C GLN A 153 2.67 -14.42 -21.39
N THR A 154 3.23 -15.60 -21.11
CA THR A 154 2.47 -16.85 -21.04
C THR A 154 1.38 -16.77 -19.97
N ASN A 155 1.75 -16.33 -18.77
CA ASN A 155 0.86 -16.08 -17.65
C ASN A 155 -0.28 -15.12 -18.00
N LEU A 156 0.05 -13.98 -18.62
CA LEU A 156 -0.94 -12.99 -19.04
C LEU A 156 -1.92 -13.56 -20.08
N THR A 157 -1.44 -14.36 -21.03
CA THR A 157 -2.34 -15.02 -22.00
C THR A 157 -3.31 -16.00 -21.33
N HIS A 158 -2.86 -16.71 -20.30
CA HIS A 158 -3.68 -17.66 -19.55
C HIS A 158 -4.69 -16.97 -18.60
N ILE A 159 -4.33 -15.82 -18.03
CA ILE A 159 -5.21 -15.07 -17.11
C ILE A 159 -6.21 -14.19 -17.83
N LYS A 160 -5.88 -13.65 -19.00
CA LYS A 160 -6.74 -12.72 -19.75
C LYS A 160 -8.22 -13.14 -19.86
N PRO A 161 -8.58 -14.41 -20.17
CA PRO A 161 -9.98 -14.82 -20.23
C PRO A 161 -10.69 -14.89 -18.85
N GLN A 162 -9.93 -14.98 -17.76
CA GLN A 162 -10.43 -15.21 -16.39
C GLN A 162 -9.94 -14.14 -15.41
N LEU A 163 -9.65 -12.93 -15.90
CA LEU A 163 -8.96 -11.88 -15.16
C LEU A 163 -9.71 -11.46 -13.88
N GLY A 164 -11.05 -11.43 -13.94
CA GLY A 164 -11.88 -11.14 -12.75
C GLY A 164 -11.78 -12.21 -11.67
N ASN A 165 -11.81 -13.50 -12.05
CA ASN A 165 -11.70 -14.60 -11.11
C ASN A 165 -10.29 -14.67 -10.49
N PHE A 166 -9.26 -14.50 -11.32
CA PHE A 166 -7.88 -14.44 -10.87
C PHE A 166 -7.66 -13.26 -9.90
N ALA A 167 -8.15 -12.07 -10.23
CA ALA A 167 -8.08 -10.91 -9.35
C ALA A 167 -8.79 -11.16 -8.00
N ASN A 168 -9.96 -11.81 -8.02
CA ASN A 168 -10.69 -12.16 -6.81
C ASN A 168 -9.91 -13.16 -5.93
N GLN A 169 -9.40 -14.25 -6.52
CA GLN A 169 -8.58 -15.24 -5.80
C GLN A 169 -7.32 -14.60 -5.22
N LYS A 170 -6.68 -13.72 -5.99
CA LYS A 170 -5.50 -12.98 -5.56
C LYS A 170 -5.81 -12.04 -4.39
N MET A 171 -6.95 -11.36 -4.43
CA MET A 171 -7.42 -10.51 -3.35
C MET A 171 -7.80 -11.32 -2.10
N GLN A 172 -8.39 -12.50 -2.26
CA GLN A 172 -8.67 -13.40 -1.14
C GLN A 172 -7.36 -13.84 -0.48
N ASN A 173 -6.37 -14.26 -1.26
CA ASN A 173 -5.05 -14.63 -0.76
C ASN A 173 -4.34 -13.46 -0.08
N PHE A 174 -4.46 -12.26 -0.64
CA PHE A 174 -3.92 -11.05 -0.03
C PHE A 174 -4.58 -10.70 1.30
N ALA A 175 -5.86 -11.01 1.47
CA ALA A 175 -6.63 -10.75 2.69
C ALA A 175 -6.65 -11.94 3.68
N ARG A 176 -5.86 -13.00 3.44
CA ARG A 176 -5.76 -14.12 4.39
C ARG A 176 -4.96 -13.71 5.63
N GLU A 177 -5.46 -14.15 6.78
CA GLU A 177 -4.90 -13.85 8.12
C GLU A 177 -4.23 -15.07 8.76
N ASP A 178 -3.97 -16.12 7.97
CA ASP A 178 -3.17 -17.28 8.37
C ASP A 178 -1.67 -16.98 8.41
N TYR A 179 -1.23 -15.87 7.81
CA TYR A 179 0.19 -15.49 7.68
C TYR A 179 0.99 -15.59 8.98
N GLY A 180 0.50 -15.01 10.09
CA GLY A 180 1.25 -15.00 11.36
C GLY A 180 1.47 -16.41 11.94
N TYR A 181 0.52 -17.30 11.70
CA TYR A 181 0.60 -18.71 12.10
C TYR A 181 1.50 -19.51 11.15
N ASP A 182 1.37 -19.31 9.83
CA ASP A 182 2.20 -19.97 8.83
C ASP A 182 3.67 -19.56 8.95
N TRP A 183 3.95 -18.31 9.35
CA TRP A 183 5.31 -17.83 9.57
C TRP A 183 6.00 -18.50 10.76
N SER A 184 5.25 -18.74 11.85
CA SER A 184 5.80 -19.45 13.01
C SER A 184 6.07 -20.91 12.66
N LEU A 185 5.20 -21.55 11.88
CA LEU A 185 5.44 -22.89 11.35
C LEU A 185 6.67 -22.94 10.45
N TYR A 186 6.80 -22.02 9.49
CA TYR A 186 7.92 -22.00 8.56
C TYR A 186 9.27 -21.87 9.27
N ASN A 187 9.38 -20.97 10.25
CA ASN A 187 10.63 -20.74 10.98
C ASN A 187 10.96 -21.83 12.01
N LEU A 188 9.94 -22.44 12.64
CA LEU A 188 10.14 -23.37 13.73
C LEU A 188 10.02 -24.84 13.31
N SER A 189 9.49 -25.13 12.11
CA SER A 189 9.36 -26.50 11.56
C SER A 189 10.68 -27.23 11.41
N HIS A 190 11.76 -26.50 11.12
CA HIS A 190 13.11 -27.04 10.97
C HIS A 190 13.78 -27.35 12.32
N HIS A 191 13.23 -26.84 13.41
CA HIS A 191 13.72 -27.06 14.78
C HIS A 191 12.80 -28.07 15.47
N GLY A 192 13.02 -29.36 15.18
CA GLY A 192 12.25 -30.47 15.75
C GLY A 192 12.16 -30.37 17.28
N GLY A 193 10.97 -30.08 17.80
CA GLY A 193 10.69 -29.88 19.23
C GLY A 193 10.37 -28.44 19.65
N ALA A 194 10.59 -27.43 18.80
CA ALA A 194 10.26 -26.04 19.12
C ALA A 194 8.76 -25.70 18.99
N LEU A 195 8.04 -26.45 18.14
CA LEU A 195 6.59 -26.32 17.99
C LEU A 195 5.89 -27.34 18.89
N ASN A 196 5.29 -26.84 19.97
CA ASN A 196 4.44 -27.64 20.85
C ASN A 196 3.24 -28.20 20.06
N HIS A 197 2.87 -29.47 20.28
CA HIS A 197 1.64 -30.08 19.71
C HIS A 197 0.39 -29.20 19.95
N ASN A 198 0.35 -28.50 21.08
CA ASN A 198 -0.73 -27.56 21.38
C ASN A 198 -0.83 -26.40 20.37
N TRP A 199 0.29 -25.94 19.80
CA TRP A 199 0.29 -24.87 18.78
C TRP A 199 -0.58 -25.22 17.58
N PHE A 200 -0.53 -26.48 17.14
CA PHE A 200 -1.35 -26.99 16.03
C PHE A 200 -2.83 -27.10 16.40
N HIS A 201 -3.15 -27.44 17.66
CA HIS A 201 -4.53 -27.49 18.14
C HIS A 201 -5.18 -26.10 18.27
N TRP A 202 -4.39 -25.08 18.61
CA TRP A 202 -4.87 -23.69 18.70
C TRP A 202 -4.93 -22.97 17.35
N ALA A 203 -4.33 -23.53 16.30
CA ALA A 203 -4.32 -22.97 14.94
C ALA A 203 -5.70 -22.48 14.45
N PRO A 204 -6.77 -23.30 14.44
CA PRO A 204 -8.07 -22.85 13.96
C PRO A 204 -8.62 -21.69 14.79
N ILE A 205 -8.36 -21.65 16.10
CA ILE A 205 -8.84 -20.59 16.98
C ILE A 205 -8.08 -19.29 16.72
N ILE A 206 -6.74 -19.34 16.67
CA ILE A 206 -5.88 -18.17 16.43
C ILE A 206 -6.18 -17.55 15.06
N VAL A 207 -6.21 -18.38 14.01
CA VAL A 207 -6.50 -17.92 12.65
C VAL A 207 -7.92 -17.36 12.57
N SER A 208 -8.91 -18.02 13.16
CA SER A 208 -10.29 -17.51 13.16
C SER A 208 -10.41 -16.17 13.88
N LEU A 209 -9.75 -15.99 15.03
CA LEU A 209 -9.73 -14.72 15.75
C LEU A 209 -9.08 -13.60 14.93
N ALA A 210 -7.96 -13.90 14.25
CA ALA A 210 -7.30 -12.95 13.36
C ALA A 210 -8.21 -12.54 12.19
N VAL A 211 -8.88 -13.51 11.55
CA VAL A 211 -9.86 -13.27 10.48
C VAL A 211 -11.03 -12.40 10.97
N ILE A 212 -11.59 -12.71 12.15
CA ILE A 212 -12.70 -11.93 12.73
C ILE A 212 -12.25 -10.50 13.04
N TYR A 213 -11.07 -10.34 13.64
CA TYR A 213 -10.50 -9.03 13.94
C TYR A 213 -10.31 -8.20 12.67
N TRP A 214 -9.73 -8.80 11.63
CA TRP A 214 -9.52 -8.19 10.33
C TRP A 214 -10.82 -7.75 9.66
N GLN A 215 -11.81 -8.65 9.59
CA GLN A 215 -13.13 -8.33 9.05
C GLN A 215 -13.78 -7.18 9.83
N GLY A 216 -13.68 -7.19 11.16
CA GLY A 216 -14.14 -6.11 12.02
C GLY A 216 -13.50 -4.77 11.67
N MET A 217 -12.18 -4.74 11.47
CA MET A 217 -11.49 -3.51 11.04
C MET A 217 -11.93 -3.05 9.66
N LEU A 218 -12.12 -3.95 8.69
CA LEU A 218 -12.60 -3.61 7.35
C LEU A 218 -14.01 -3.01 7.38
N VAL A 219 -14.92 -3.59 8.18
CA VAL A 219 -16.28 -3.05 8.38
C VAL A 219 -16.21 -1.65 8.99
N LEU A 220 -15.40 -1.45 10.03
CA LEU A 220 -15.23 -0.14 10.65
C LEU A 220 -14.56 0.88 9.71
N ALA A 221 -13.62 0.45 8.87
CA ALA A 221 -12.99 1.28 7.85
C ALA A 221 -14.00 1.69 6.77
N LEU A 222 -14.86 0.78 6.33
CA LEU A 222 -15.96 1.07 5.41
C LEU A 222 -16.92 2.11 6.00
N LEU A 223 -17.33 1.95 7.26
CA LEU A 223 -18.16 2.95 7.95
C LEU A 223 -17.45 4.31 8.04
N SER A 224 -16.14 4.31 8.25
CA SER A 224 -15.32 5.54 8.29
C SER A 224 -15.26 6.23 6.93
N ILE A 225 -15.15 5.46 5.83
CA ILE A 225 -15.21 5.98 4.46
C ILE A 225 -16.60 6.57 4.17
N MET A 226 -17.68 5.86 4.52
CA MET A 226 -19.05 6.37 4.35
C MET A 226 -19.27 7.69 5.11
N MET A 227 -18.76 7.79 6.34
CA MET A 227 -18.78 9.03 7.10
C MET A 227 -17.95 10.14 6.41
N GLY A 228 -16.81 9.80 5.82
CA GLY A 228 -15.98 10.73 5.05
C GLY A 228 -16.68 11.27 3.80
N LEU A 229 -17.37 10.41 3.06
CA LEU A 229 -18.19 10.81 1.91
C LEU A 229 -19.31 11.76 2.34
N TRP A 230 -19.96 11.51 3.48
CA TRP A 230 -20.95 12.43 4.04
C TRP A 230 -20.34 13.78 4.44
N LEU A 231 -19.18 13.78 5.09
CA LEU A 231 -18.45 15.00 5.46
C LEU A 231 -17.93 15.77 4.23
N GLN A 232 -17.75 15.13 3.08
CA GLN A 232 -17.30 15.75 1.83
C GLN A 232 -18.25 16.87 1.39
N TRP A 233 -19.56 16.71 1.62
CA TRP A 233 -20.57 17.74 1.37
C TRP A 233 -20.46 18.97 2.27
N ARG A 234 -19.70 18.92 3.37
CA ARG A 234 -19.60 20.01 4.36
C ARG A 234 -18.24 20.71 4.41
N HIS A 235 -17.36 20.46 3.44
CA HIS A 235 -16.01 21.08 3.33
C HIS A 235 -15.24 21.12 4.66
N HIS A 236 -14.95 19.93 5.22
CA HIS A 236 -14.30 19.79 6.52
C HIS A 236 -12.84 19.30 6.40
N TYR A 237 -11.98 19.67 7.36
CA TYR A 237 -10.55 19.31 7.35
C TYR A 237 -10.32 17.78 7.39
N LEU A 238 -11.21 17.04 8.06
CA LEU A 238 -11.19 15.57 8.16
C LEU A 238 -11.26 14.89 6.77
N ASN A 239 -11.89 15.53 5.78
CA ASN A 239 -12.04 14.97 4.44
C ASN A 239 -10.70 14.72 3.77
N THR A 240 -9.70 15.57 4.04
CA THR A 240 -8.35 15.42 3.48
C THR A 240 -7.64 14.21 4.08
N TYR A 241 -7.83 13.93 5.37
CA TYR A 241 -7.21 12.78 6.04
C TYR A 241 -7.89 11.46 5.68
N LEU A 242 -9.23 11.43 5.63
CA LEU A 242 -10.00 10.26 5.23
C LEU A 242 -9.66 9.82 3.81
N MET A 243 -9.62 10.79 2.90
CA MET A 243 -9.27 10.53 1.51
C MET A 243 -7.81 10.11 1.33
N MET A 244 -6.88 10.68 2.10
CA MET A 244 -5.49 10.23 2.07
C MET A 244 -5.36 8.78 2.53
N ALA A 245 -6.04 8.41 3.60
CA ALA A 245 -6.02 7.04 4.11
C ALA A 245 -6.69 6.07 3.12
N ALA A 246 -7.78 6.49 2.46
CA ALA A 246 -8.44 5.73 1.40
C ALA A 246 -7.53 5.55 0.17
N LEU A 247 -6.89 6.62 -0.33
CA LEU A 247 -5.97 6.54 -1.47
C LEU A 247 -4.75 5.66 -1.19
N LEU A 248 -4.27 5.66 0.05
CA LEU A 248 -3.16 4.81 0.48
C LEU A 248 -3.59 3.34 0.57
N PHE A 249 -4.82 3.08 1.03
CA PHE A 249 -5.44 1.77 0.99
C PHE A 249 -5.62 1.26 -0.45
N ASP A 250 -6.17 2.11 -1.33
CA ASP A 250 -6.37 1.80 -2.76
C ASP A 250 -5.03 1.56 -3.45
N GLY A 251 -4.03 2.43 -3.20
CA GLY A 251 -2.70 2.29 -3.76
C GLY A 251 -2.07 0.94 -3.42
N PHE A 252 -2.09 0.54 -2.14
CA PHE A 252 -1.57 -0.77 -1.75
C PHE A 252 -2.39 -1.92 -2.33
N THR A 253 -3.71 -1.83 -2.30
CA THR A 253 -4.60 -2.87 -2.84
C THR A 253 -4.41 -3.07 -4.35
N LEU A 254 -4.30 -1.99 -5.12
CA LEU A 254 -4.11 -2.04 -6.56
C LEU A 254 -2.72 -2.58 -6.93
N THR A 255 -1.69 -2.31 -6.13
CA THR A 255 -0.33 -2.78 -6.42
C THR A 255 -0.17 -4.29 -6.29
N VAL A 256 -1.03 -4.92 -5.49
CA VAL A 256 -1.09 -6.37 -5.33
C VAL A 256 -1.62 -7.03 -6.59
N LEU A 257 -2.44 -6.36 -7.41
CA LEU A 257 -3.01 -6.97 -8.62
C LEU A 257 -1.95 -7.38 -9.66
N PRO A 258 -0.95 -6.54 -10.01
CA PRO A 258 0.12 -6.96 -10.92
C PRO A 258 1.30 -7.66 -10.23
N LEU A 259 1.58 -7.37 -8.96
CA LEU A 259 2.80 -7.82 -8.28
C LEU A 259 2.57 -9.10 -7.46
N GLU A 260 3.66 -9.74 -7.04
CA GLU A 260 3.61 -10.88 -6.14
C GLU A 260 2.85 -10.54 -4.84
N VAL A 261 1.96 -11.43 -4.43
CA VAL A 261 1.28 -11.38 -3.14
C VAL A 261 2.01 -12.29 -2.17
N GLN A 262 2.43 -11.72 -1.05
CA GLN A 262 2.91 -12.51 0.07
C GLN A 262 2.18 -12.04 1.32
N GLY A 263 1.90 -12.96 2.25
CA GLY A 263 1.23 -12.62 3.51
C GLY A 263 1.95 -11.52 4.29
N ARG A 264 3.28 -11.39 4.17
CA ARG A 264 4.04 -10.29 4.78
C ARG A 264 3.68 -8.90 4.25
N TYR A 265 3.11 -8.83 3.04
CA TYR A 265 2.66 -7.57 2.43
C TYR A 265 1.31 -7.12 2.99
N HIS A 266 0.57 -8.02 3.63
CA HIS A 266 -0.68 -7.72 4.30
C HIS A 266 -0.48 -6.73 5.46
N VAL A 267 0.64 -6.80 6.18
CA VAL A 267 0.97 -5.93 7.32
C VAL A 267 0.90 -4.44 6.96
N ILE A 268 1.24 -4.07 5.71
CA ILE A 268 1.24 -2.66 5.31
C ILE A 268 -0.17 -2.08 5.18
N LEU A 269 -1.21 -2.92 5.03
CA LEU A 269 -2.61 -2.50 4.97
C LEU A 269 -3.16 -2.05 6.33
N TYR A 270 -2.57 -2.49 7.42
CA TYR A 270 -2.98 -2.06 8.76
C TYR A 270 -2.80 -0.55 8.93
N LEU A 271 -1.76 0.04 8.32
CA LEU A 271 -1.48 1.48 8.41
C LEU A 271 -2.64 2.34 7.87
N PRO A 272 -3.05 2.23 6.58
CA PRO A 272 -4.19 3.01 6.08
C PRO A 272 -5.48 2.68 6.81
N ILE A 273 -5.73 1.41 7.18
CA ILE A 273 -6.95 1.02 7.89
C ILE A 273 -7.03 1.70 9.25
N ILE A 274 -5.97 1.64 10.06
CA ILE A 274 -5.93 2.32 11.36
C ILE A 274 -6.13 3.83 11.19
N MET A 275 -5.55 4.44 10.15
CA MET A 275 -5.78 5.86 9.86
C MET A 275 -7.25 6.15 9.50
N LEU A 276 -7.90 5.29 8.71
CA LEU A 276 -9.34 5.39 8.42
C LEU A 276 -10.16 5.29 9.71
N LEU A 277 -9.85 4.33 10.58
CA LEU A 277 -10.52 4.14 11.88
C LEU A 277 -10.39 5.38 12.78
N ILE A 278 -9.18 5.92 12.92
CA ILE A 278 -8.93 7.14 13.71
C ILE A 278 -9.77 8.31 13.15
N CYS A 279 -9.80 8.46 11.82
CA CYS A 279 -10.59 9.49 11.19
C CYS A 279 -12.11 9.27 11.35
N GLY A 280 -12.57 8.02 11.31
CA GLY A 280 -13.96 7.64 11.59
C GLY A 280 -14.37 8.01 13.01
N VAL A 281 -13.56 7.66 14.01
CA VAL A 281 -13.78 8.05 15.41
C VAL A 281 -13.84 9.56 15.57
N ALA A 282 -12.93 10.29 14.93
CA ALA A 282 -12.95 11.76 14.94
C ALA A 282 -14.23 12.33 14.28
N GLY A 283 -14.68 11.72 13.17
CA GLY A 283 -15.94 12.07 12.51
C GLY A 283 -17.17 11.83 13.38
N VAL A 284 -17.25 10.68 14.06
CA VAL A 284 -18.32 10.35 15.00
C VAL A 284 -18.35 11.33 16.18
N LYS A 285 -17.19 11.67 16.75
CA LYS A 285 -17.09 12.66 17.83
C LYS A 285 -17.60 14.04 17.38
N LEU A 286 -17.30 14.43 16.15
CA LEU A 286 -17.78 15.69 15.57
C LEU A 286 -19.30 15.68 15.36
N TRP A 287 -19.83 14.60 14.79
CA TRP A 287 -21.28 14.40 14.62
C TRP A 287 -22.02 14.45 15.96
N TRP A 288 -21.48 13.79 16.98
CA TRP A 288 -22.06 13.78 18.33
C TRP A 288 -22.12 15.18 18.94
N ARG A 289 -21.04 15.97 18.81
CA ARG A 289 -21.01 17.37 19.28
C ARG A 289 -22.02 18.25 18.56
N GLN A 290 -22.15 18.12 17.24
CA GLN A 290 -23.14 18.88 16.46
C GLN A 290 -24.58 18.52 16.89
N ARG A 291 -24.85 17.25 17.15
CA ARG A 291 -26.16 16.80 17.64
C ARG A 291 -26.49 17.41 19.01
N GLN A 292 -25.53 17.42 19.94
CA GLN A 292 -25.71 18.06 21.25
C GLN A 292 -25.93 19.57 21.14
N HIS A 293 -25.24 20.25 20.23
CA HIS A 293 -25.42 21.67 19.99
C HIS A 293 -26.80 22.00 19.39
N ASN A 294 -27.31 21.18 18.49
CA ASN A 294 -28.66 21.37 17.93
C ASN A 294 -29.75 21.12 18.97
N LEU A 295 -29.58 20.11 19.83
CA LEU A 295 -30.53 19.82 20.91
C LEU A 295 -30.58 20.95 21.96
N THR A 296 -29.44 21.56 22.27
CA THR A 296 -29.38 22.70 23.19
C THR A 296 -30.04 23.96 22.60
N ILE A 297 -29.86 24.23 21.30
CA ILE A 297 -30.57 25.33 20.62
C ILE A 297 -32.09 25.12 20.63
N ILE A 298 -32.57 23.91 20.31
CA ILE A 298 -34.01 23.60 20.31
C ILE A 298 -34.62 23.75 21.72
N ASN A 299 -33.92 23.30 22.74
CA ASN A 299 -34.39 23.44 24.12
C ASN A 299 -34.40 24.90 24.57
N ALA A 300 -33.42 25.71 24.16
CA ALA A 300 -33.37 27.14 24.45
C ALA A 300 -34.44 27.95 23.68
N SER A 301 -34.75 27.60 22.43
CA SER A 301 -35.84 28.27 21.69
C SER A 301 -37.21 27.97 22.30
N ASN A 302 -37.41 26.74 22.78
CA ASN A 302 -38.65 26.31 23.41
C ASN A 302 -38.87 26.88 24.82
N SER A 303 -37.80 27.28 25.53
CA SER A 303 -37.94 28.00 26.81
C SER A 303 -38.27 29.47 26.61
N VAL A 304 -37.76 30.11 25.55
CA VAL A 304 -38.07 31.51 25.21
C VAL A 304 -39.51 31.67 24.70
N SER A 305 -40.09 30.68 24.00
CA SER A 305 -41.49 30.76 23.57
C SER A 305 -42.52 30.47 24.67
N LYS A 306 -42.08 30.02 25.85
CA LYS A 306 -42.93 29.66 27.00
C LYS A 306 -42.86 30.67 28.15
N ALA A 307 -41.96 31.64 28.06
CA ALA A 307 -41.85 32.79 28.96
C ALA A 307 -42.57 33.99 28.35
#